data_AF-A0A3D5P822-F1
#
_entry.id   AF-A0A3D5P822-F1
#
_cell.length_a   1.000
_cell.length_b   1.000
_cell.length_c   1.000
_cell.angle_alpha   90.00
_cell.angle_beta   90.00
_cell.angle_gamma   90.00
#
_symmetry.space_group_name_H-M   'P 1'
#
loop_
_entity.id
_entity.type
_entity.pdbx_description
1 polymer ?
#
loop_
_entity_poly.entity_id
_entity_poly.type
_entity_poly.pdbx_seq_one_letter_code
_entity_poly.pdbx_strand_id
1 'polypeptide(L)'
;MLMLLSGAAEGQKVPDARALGVHLTGAPGPNNAITDVAGVEVGHTTIIQGEGQLVVGEGPVRTGVTAILPRGRESGDSVFAAWFSLNGNGEMTGTTWIEHSGILEGPIMITNTHSVGVVRDAVIAWQRDRDPTFLWALPVVAETYDGSLNDINGFHVTADHTFDALDGARGGAVSQGAVGGGTGMRCHGFKGGIGSASRLVGPYTVGILVQCNQGLREDLRISGVPVGEMLPEPSSCYADRSIPAAVRRRGVP
;
A
#
# COMPACT_ATOMS: atom_id res chain seq x y z
N MET A 1 -31.97 -9.36 16.31
CA MET A 1 -31.58 -8.84 14.98
C MET A 1 -30.65 -7.66 15.22
N LEU A 2 -29.35 -7.95 15.37
CA LEU A 2 -28.33 -6.96 15.68
C LEU A 2 -27.79 -6.44 14.34
N MET A 3 -28.04 -5.18 14.00
CA MET A 3 -27.48 -4.54 12.81
C MET A 3 -25.99 -4.31 13.02
N LEU A 4 -25.16 -5.05 12.28
CA LEU A 4 -23.75 -4.72 12.07
C LEU A 4 -23.71 -3.52 11.12
N LEU A 5 -23.40 -2.34 11.66
CA LEU A 5 -23.01 -1.20 10.86
C LEU A 5 -21.59 -1.45 10.36
N SER A 6 -21.46 -1.96 9.13
CA SER A 6 -20.20 -1.95 8.39
C SER A 6 -19.87 -0.50 8.03
N GLY A 7 -19.12 0.17 8.89
CA GLY A 7 -18.50 1.44 8.54
C GLY A 7 -17.49 1.19 7.43
N ALA A 8 -17.86 1.44 6.18
CA ALA A 8 -16.87 1.61 5.13
C ALA A 8 -15.97 2.77 5.56
N ALA A 9 -14.69 2.49 5.82
CA ALA A 9 -13.72 3.55 6.04
C ALA A 9 -13.67 4.39 4.75
N GLU A 10 -14.36 5.54 4.74
CA GLU A 10 -14.20 6.53 3.68
C GLU A 10 -12.72 6.94 3.68
N GLY A 11 -12.00 6.53 2.64
CA GLY A 11 -10.63 6.96 2.43
C GLY A 11 -10.56 8.48 2.51
N GLN A 12 -9.51 9.00 3.15
CA GLN A 12 -9.29 10.43 3.24
C GLN A 12 -9.35 11.03 1.82
N LYS A 13 -10.22 12.03 1.61
CA LYS A 13 -10.24 12.80 0.35
C LYS A 13 -8.97 13.63 0.28
N VAL A 14 -7.87 13.00 -0.14
CA VAL A 14 -6.60 13.68 -0.40
C VAL A 14 -6.73 14.34 -1.77
N PRO A 15 -6.72 15.68 -1.86
CA PRO A 15 -6.74 16.35 -3.15
C PRO A 15 -5.49 15.97 -3.95
N ASP A 16 -5.68 15.69 -5.24
CA ASP A 16 -4.57 15.46 -6.18
C ASP A 16 -3.60 16.66 -6.12
N ALA A 17 -2.30 16.40 -6.20
CA ALA A 17 -1.26 17.43 -6.19
C ALA A 17 -1.51 18.51 -7.26
N ARG A 18 -2.00 18.10 -8.44
CA ARG A 18 -2.37 19.05 -9.51
C ARG A 18 -3.55 19.95 -9.12
N ALA A 19 -4.54 19.41 -8.40
CA ALA A 19 -5.67 20.19 -7.89
C ALA A 19 -5.24 21.21 -6.82
N LEU A 20 -4.11 20.97 -6.14
CA LEU A 20 -3.46 21.91 -5.23
C LEU A 20 -2.55 22.93 -5.94
N GLY A 21 -2.48 22.91 -7.28
CA GLY A 21 -1.64 23.81 -8.07
C GLY A 21 -0.17 23.39 -8.18
N VAL A 22 0.18 22.16 -7.77
CA VAL A 22 1.54 21.64 -7.95
C VAL A 22 1.77 21.37 -9.44
N HIS A 23 2.77 22.04 -10.01
CA HIS A 23 3.13 21.83 -11.42
C HIS A 23 3.91 20.53 -11.59
N LEU A 24 3.32 19.59 -12.34
CA LEU A 24 3.92 18.30 -12.68
C LEU A 24 3.94 18.12 -14.21
N THR A 25 5.04 17.62 -14.75
CA THR A 25 5.24 17.42 -16.19
C THR A 25 4.43 16.23 -16.73
N GLY A 26 4.13 16.27 -18.03
CA GLY A 26 3.37 15.25 -18.75
C GLY A 26 1.85 15.32 -18.52
N ALA A 27 1.08 14.76 -19.45
CA ALA A 27 -0.37 14.67 -19.37
C ALA A 27 -0.79 13.38 -18.63
N PRO A 28 -1.65 13.46 -17.60
CA PRO A 28 -2.17 12.27 -16.92
C PRO A 28 -3.25 11.57 -17.75
N GLY A 29 -3.50 10.29 -17.44
CA GLY A 29 -4.72 9.60 -17.85
C GLY A 29 -5.96 10.10 -17.08
N PRO A 30 -7.15 9.58 -17.40
CA PRO A 30 -8.41 10.08 -16.86
C PRO A 30 -8.54 9.95 -15.34
N ASN A 31 -7.96 8.90 -14.74
CA ASN A 31 -7.97 8.72 -13.28
C ASN A 31 -6.71 9.26 -12.61
N ASN A 32 -5.68 9.65 -13.39
CA ASN A 32 -4.33 9.94 -12.92
C ASN A 32 -3.85 8.84 -11.95
N ALA A 33 -4.01 7.56 -12.33
CA ALA A 33 -3.73 6.42 -11.47
C ALA A 33 -3.25 5.20 -12.27
N ILE A 34 -2.66 4.21 -11.59
CA ILE A 34 -2.11 2.99 -12.22
C ILE A 34 -3.14 2.25 -13.08
N THR A 35 -4.41 2.33 -12.69
CA THR A 35 -5.59 1.76 -13.37
C THR A 35 -5.96 2.44 -14.68
N ASP A 36 -5.28 3.54 -15.07
CA ASP A 36 -5.36 4.06 -16.44
C ASP A 36 -4.68 3.14 -17.45
N VAL A 37 -3.86 2.19 -17.00
CA VAL A 37 -3.42 1.05 -17.81
C VAL A 37 -4.57 0.05 -17.87
N ALA A 38 -5.14 -0.13 -19.07
CA ALA A 38 -6.33 -0.96 -19.28
C ALA A 38 -6.15 -2.38 -18.74
N GLY A 39 -7.14 -2.84 -17.96
CA GLY A 39 -7.15 -4.16 -17.34
C GLY A 39 -6.52 -4.23 -15.95
N VAL A 40 -5.77 -3.20 -15.52
CA VAL A 40 -5.24 -3.18 -14.15
C VAL A 40 -6.34 -2.89 -13.14
N GLU A 41 -6.38 -3.69 -12.07
CA GLU A 41 -7.28 -3.51 -10.94
C GLU A 41 -6.51 -3.33 -9.63
N VAL A 42 -7.04 -2.50 -8.73
CA VAL A 42 -6.46 -2.27 -7.40
C VAL A 42 -7.51 -2.48 -6.33
N GLY A 43 -7.14 -3.19 -5.26
CA GLY A 43 -7.99 -3.44 -4.09
C GLY A 43 -7.25 -3.17 -2.79
N HIS A 44 -7.99 -2.82 -1.74
CA HIS A 44 -7.44 -2.52 -0.43
C HIS A 44 -8.28 -3.12 0.67
N THR A 45 -7.62 -3.68 1.68
CA THR A 45 -8.21 -3.95 3.00
C THR A 45 -7.50 -3.08 4.02
N THR A 46 -8.25 -2.25 4.74
CA THR A 46 -7.74 -1.26 5.69
C THR A 46 -8.16 -1.65 7.10
N ILE A 47 -7.19 -1.83 8.01
CA ILE A 47 -7.43 -2.30 9.38
C ILE A 47 -7.05 -1.19 10.35
N ILE A 48 -8.07 -0.60 10.97
CA ILE A 48 -7.93 0.46 11.97
C ILE A 48 -8.75 0.05 13.19
N GLN A 49 -8.07 -0.34 14.26
CA GLN A 49 -8.72 -0.81 15.50
C GLN A 49 -7.95 -0.34 16.73
N GLY A 50 -8.67 -0.07 17.81
CA GLY A 50 -8.09 0.40 19.06
C GLY A 50 -7.43 1.79 18.98
N GLU A 51 -7.06 2.30 20.14
CA GLU A 51 -6.39 3.58 20.35
C GLU A 51 -5.58 3.52 21.65
N GLY A 52 -4.81 4.58 21.92
CA GLY A 52 -4.04 4.67 23.16
C GLY A 52 -2.68 3.99 23.11
N GLN A 53 -2.23 3.53 24.28
CA GLN A 53 -0.92 2.90 24.44
C GLN A 53 -0.90 1.53 23.78
N LEU A 54 0.25 1.20 23.15
CA LEU A 54 0.46 -0.10 22.57
C LEU A 54 0.43 -1.23 23.61
N VAL A 55 -0.38 -2.24 23.33
CA VAL A 55 -0.34 -3.58 23.93
C VAL A 55 -0.13 -4.58 22.79
N VAL A 56 1.01 -5.28 22.82
CA VAL A 56 1.37 -6.22 21.74
C VAL A 56 0.39 -7.38 21.70
N GLY A 57 -0.15 -7.66 20.51
CA GLY A 57 -1.21 -8.65 20.30
C GLY A 57 -2.62 -8.07 20.39
N GLU A 58 -2.78 -6.83 20.83
CA GLU A 58 -4.09 -6.20 21.01
C GLU A 58 -4.25 -4.91 20.16
N GLY A 59 -3.22 -4.09 20.07
CA GLY A 59 -3.25 -2.85 19.29
C GLY A 59 -2.65 -1.64 20.01
N PRO A 60 -2.78 -0.42 19.44
CA PRO A 60 -3.65 -0.09 18.32
C PRO A 60 -3.15 -0.65 16.99
N VAL A 61 -4.10 -1.05 16.14
CA VAL A 61 -3.86 -1.64 14.82
C VAL A 61 -4.04 -0.58 13.76
N ARG A 62 -3.03 -0.36 12.92
CA ARG A 62 -3.04 0.58 11.80
C ARG A 62 -2.31 -0.05 10.61
N THR A 63 -2.90 -1.05 9.99
CA THR A 63 -2.25 -1.82 8.93
C THR A 63 -3.25 -2.24 7.86
N GLY A 64 -2.84 -3.07 6.90
CA GLY A 64 -3.73 -3.57 5.87
C GLY A 64 -2.99 -4.23 4.72
N VAL A 65 -3.73 -4.49 3.65
CA VAL A 65 -3.24 -5.15 2.44
C VAL A 65 -3.67 -4.36 1.22
N THR A 66 -2.81 -4.26 0.21
CA THR A 66 -3.11 -3.72 -1.12
C THR A 66 -2.83 -4.77 -2.16
N ALA A 67 -3.81 -5.03 -3.03
CA ALA A 67 -3.70 -5.93 -4.16
C ALA A 67 -3.64 -5.13 -5.45
N ILE A 68 -2.78 -5.55 -6.38
CA ILE A 68 -2.67 -5.00 -7.73
C ILE A 68 -2.71 -6.19 -8.68
N LEU A 69 -3.72 -6.22 -9.55
CA LEU A 69 -3.91 -7.32 -10.50
C LEU A 69 -3.63 -6.82 -11.91
N PRO A 70 -2.50 -7.22 -12.53
CA PRO A 70 -2.07 -6.67 -13.82
C PRO A 70 -3.06 -6.88 -14.97
N ARG A 71 -3.89 -7.93 -14.89
CA ARG A 71 -4.90 -8.31 -15.88
C ARG A 71 -6.33 -8.37 -15.32
N GLY A 72 -6.52 -7.89 -14.09
CA GLY A 72 -7.78 -8.00 -13.36
C GLY A 72 -7.99 -9.38 -12.74
N ARG A 73 -8.93 -9.48 -11.81
CA ARG A 73 -9.13 -10.67 -10.96
C ARG A 73 -9.70 -11.90 -11.65
N GLU A 74 -10.30 -11.71 -12.82
CA GLU A 74 -10.90 -12.79 -13.62
C GLU A 74 -9.90 -13.41 -14.62
N SER A 75 -8.70 -12.83 -14.75
CA SER A 75 -7.69 -13.29 -15.71
C SER A 75 -6.58 -14.07 -15.02
N GLY A 76 -6.26 -15.25 -15.56
CA GLY A 76 -5.10 -16.05 -15.18
C GLY A 76 -3.82 -15.75 -15.99
N ASP A 77 -3.90 -14.89 -17.01
CA ASP A 77 -2.77 -14.62 -17.91
C ASP A 77 -1.59 -13.95 -17.22
N SER A 78 -0.38 -14.44 -17.51
CA SER A 78 0.89 -13.85 -17.08
C SER A 78 1.17 -12.50 -17.77
N VAL A 79 2.04 -11.69 -17.17
CA VAL A 79 2.59 -10.48 -17.77
C VAL A 79 4.10 -10.49 -17.75
N PHE A 80 4.75 -9.84 -18.72
CA PHE A 80 6.17 -9.59 -18.63
C PHE A 80 6.46 -8.65 -17.45
N ALA A 81 7.49 -8.98 -16.67
CA ALA A 81 7.85 -8.25 -15.48
C ALA A 81 9.36 -8.18 -15.30
N ALA A 82 9.80 -7.15 -14.58
CA ALA A 82 11.16 -6.97 -14.09
C ALA A 82 11.07 -6.30 -12.73
N TRP A 83 12.12 -6.43 -11.93
CA TRP A 83 12.22 -5.77 -10.63
C TRP A 83 13.60 -5.15 -10.45
N PHE A 84 13.71 -4.20 -9.52
CA PHE A 84 14.97 -3.54 -9.20
C PHE A 84 15.01 -3.17 -7.73
N SER A 85 16.16 -3.39 -7.09
CA SER A 85 16.40 -2.99 -5.71
C SER A 85 17.29 -1.74 -5.67
N LEU A 86 16.71 -0.62 -5.25
CA LEU A 86 17.48 0.59 -4.94
C LEU A 86 18.30 0.39 -3.65
N ASN A 87 17.65 -0.16 -2.62
CA ASN A 87 18.24 -0.55 -1.34
C ASN A 87 17.53 -1.83 -0.86
N GLY A 88 18.31 -2.85 -0.50
CA GLY A 88 17.80 -4.19 -0.19
C GLY A 88 17.35 -4.41 1.26
N ASN A 89 17.18 -3.36 2.07
CA ASN A 89 16.67 -3.50 3.43
C ASN A 89 15.13 -3.59 3.45
N GLY A 90 14.61 -4.70 2.92
CA GLY A 90 13.18 -5.00 2.86
C GLY A 90 12.93 -6.39 2.28
N GLU A 91 11.67 -6.79 2.24
CA GLU A 91 11.26 -8.08 1.69
C GLU A 91 10.35 -7.92 0.46
N MET A 92 10.60 -8.74 -0.56
CA MET A 92 9.75 -8.86 -1.74
C MET A 92 9.88 -10.28 -2.31
N THR A 93 8.84 -11.09 -2.08
CA THR A 93 8.81 -12.48 -2.56
C THR A 93 8.63 -12.53 -4.08
N GLY A 94 8.89 -13.69 -4.68
CA GLY A 94 8.65 -13.92 -6.12
C GLY A 94 9.65 -13.25 -7.08
N THR A 95 10.54 -12.39 -6.57
CA THR A 95 11.57 -11.68 -7.36
C THR A 95 12.53 -12.61 -8.09
N THR A 96 12.97 -13.70 -7.47
CA THR A 96 13.79 -14.73 -8.12
C THR A 96 13.11 -15.36 -9.33
N TRP A 97 11.78 -15.54 -9.27
CA TRP A 97 11.03 -16.05 -10.42
C TRP A 97 10.99 -15.02 -11.54
N ILE A 98 10.66 -13.76 -11.23
CA ILE A 98 10.69 -12.66 -12.20
C ILE A 98 12.06 -12.56 -12.88
N GLU A 99 13.14 -12.60 -12.12
CA GLU A 99 14.51 -12.53 -12.65
C GLU A 99 14.81 -13.70 -13.61
N HIS A 100 14.32 -14.90 -13.29
CA HIS A 100 14.59 -16.09 -14.08
C HIS A 100 13.70 -16.20 -15.33
N SER A 101 12.40 -15.98 -15.18
CA SER A 101 11.38 -16.25 -16.19
C SER A 101 11.01 -15.00 -17.01
N GLY A 102 11.27 -13.80 -16.48
CA GLY A 102 10.82 -12.54 -17.05
C GLY A 102 9.30 -12.34 -16.98
N ILE A 103 8.58 -13.16 -16.21
CA ILE A 103 7.12 -13.10 -16.10
C ILE A 103 6.65 -12.98 -14.64
N LEU A 104 5.51 -12.32 -14.48
CA LEU A 104 4.71 -12.25 -13.25
C LEU A 104 3.41 -13.02 -13.48
N GLU A 105 3.10 -13.92 -12.56
CA GLU A 105 1.92 -14.78 -12.59
C GLU A 105 1.05 -14.48 -11.37
N GLY A 106 -0.11 -13.86 -11.61
CA GLY A 106 -1.04 -13.47 -10.56
C GLY A 106 -0.81 -12.05 -10.01
N PRO A 107 -1.32 -11.78 -8.78
CA PRO A 107 -1.35 -10.43 -8.22
C PRO A 107 0.00 -10.01 -7.61
N ILE A 108 0.19 -8.70 -7.50
CA ILE A 108 1.19 -8.08 -6.63
C ILE A 108 0.48 -7.66 -5.35
N MET A 109 1.03 -8.06 -4.21
CA MET A 109 0.51 -7.69 -2.89
C MET A 109 1.48 -6.77 -2.16
N ILE A 110 0.95 -5.79 -1.42
CA ILE A 110 1.74 -4.90 -0.57
C ILE A 110 1.10 -4.82 0.82
N THR A 111 1.90 -5.08 1.87
CA THR A 111 1.44 -5.14 3.27
C THR A 111 2.51 -4.60 4.24
N ASN A 112 2.41 -4.89 5.54
CA ASN A 112 3.46 -4.64 6.53
C ASN A 112 4.52 -5.74 6.58
N THR A 113 5.70 -5.40 7.12
CA THR A 113 6.88 -6.28 7.16
C THR A 113 6.59 -7.67 7.73
N HIS A 114 5.87 -7.76 8.84
CA HIS A 114 5.64 -9.04 9.53
C HIS A 114 4.50 -9.86 8.92
N SER A 115 3.79 -9.31 7.93
CA SER A 115 2.62 -9.94 7.30
C SER A 115 2.89 -10.45 5.89
N VAL A 116 4.13 -10.36 5.40
CA VAL A 116 4.50 -10.90 4.06
C VAL A 116 4.14 -12.38 3.95
N GLY A 117 4.47 -13.19 4.96
CA GLY A 117 4.22 -14.64 4.95
C GLY A 117 2.74 -15.00 4.83
N VAL A 118 1.89 -14.43 5.70
CA VAL A 118 0.44 -14.74 5.70
C VAL A 118 -0.24 -14.29 4.41
N VAL A 119 0.15 -13.13 3.85
CA VAL A 119 -0.39 -12.64 2.58
C VAL A 119 0.06 -13.53 1.42
N ARG A 120 1.32 -13.96 1.40
CA ARG A 120 1.86 -14.88 0.38
C ARG A 120 1.10 -16.20 0.36
N ASP A 121 0.88 -16.80 1.53
CA ASP A 121 0.18 -18.07 1.64
C ASP A 121 -1.30 -17.94 1.25
N ALA A 122 -1.93 -16.82 1.61
CA ALA A 122 -3.31 -16.53 1.23
C ALA A 122 -3.47 -16.35 -0.29
N VAL A 123 -2.52 -15.71 -1.01
CA VAL A 123 -2.60 -15.62 -2.48
C VAL A 123 -2.64 -17.01 -3.12
N ILE A 124 -1.83 -17.96 -2.63
CA ILE A 124 -1.82 -19.34 -3.16
C ILE A 124 -3.14 -20.04 -2.89
N ALA A 125 -3.70 -19.87 -1.69
CA ALA A 125 -5.01 -20.41 -1.35
C ALA A 125 -6.10 -19.82 -2.26
N TRP A 126 -6.07 -18.50 -2.50
CA TRP A 126 -7.01 -17.79 -3.36
C TRP A 126 -6.96 -18.27 -4.83
N GLN A 127 -5.75 -18.48 -5.37
CA GLN A 127 -5.58 -19.02 -6.73
C GLN A 127 -6.08 -20.46 -6.83
N ARG A 128 -5.74 -21.31 -5.86
CA ARG A 128 -6.14 -22.73 -5.84
C ARG A 128 -7.64 -22.94 -5.68
N ASP A 129 -8.32 -22.07 -4.94
CA ASP A 129 -9.78 -22.13 -4.79
C ASP A 129 -10.49 -21.83 -6.13
N ARG A 130 -9.94 -20.93 -6.93
CA ARG A 130 -10.48 -20.52 -8.24
C ARG A 130 -10.18 -21.51 -9.36
N ASP A 131 -9.04 -22.18 -9.29
CA ASP A 131 -8.63 -23.18 -10.26
C ASP A 131 -8.18 -24.47 -9.55
N PRO A 132 -9.04 -25.52 -9.52
CA PRO A 132 -8.68 -26.81 -8.96
C PRO A 132 -7.50 -27.50 -9.66
N THR A 133 -7.13 -27.06 -10.87
CA THR A 133 -5.96 -27.57 -11.61
C THR A 133 -4.66 -26.84 -11.26
N PHE A 134 -4.73 -25.77 -10.45
CA PHE A 134 -3.60 -25.02 -9.96
C PHE A 134 -2.57 -25.93 -9.27
N LEU A 135 -1.33 -25.89 -9.77
CA LEU A 135 -0.25 -26.76 -9.29
C LEU A 135 0.65 -26.07 -8.26
N TRP A 136 1.12 -24.86 -8.56
CA TRP A 136 2.06 -24.10 -7.74
C TRP A 136 2.09 -22.62 -8.17
N ALA A 137 2.55 -21.73 -7.29
CA ALA A 137 2.88 -20.34 -7.63
C ALA A 137 4.02 -19.80 -6.77
N LEU A 138 4.63 -18.72 -7.26
CA LEU A 138 5.61 -17.90 -6.54
C LEU A 138 5.09 -16.46 -6.45
N PRO A 139 4.10 -16.18 -5.56
CA PRO A 139 3.48 -14.86 -5.49
C PRO A 139 4.47 -13.76 -5.16
N VAL A 140 4.15 -12.56 -5.63
CA VAL A 140 4.90 -11.35 -5.31
C VAL A 140 4.19 -10.61 -4.20
N VAL A 141 4.81 -10.60 -3.02
CA VAL A 141 4.36 -9.90 -1.83
C VAL A 141 5.50 -9.03 -1.34
N ALA A 142 5.27 -7.72 -1.33
CA ALA A 142 6.20 -6.71 -0.87
C ALA A 142 5.70 -6.07 0.44
N GLU A 143 6.58 -5.35 1.10
CA GLU A 143 6.26 -4.71 2.38
C GLU A 143 6.89 -3.34 2.58
N THR A 144 6.34 -2.63 3.57
CA THR A 144 7.08 -1.59 4.30
C THR A 144 6.74 -1.65 5.79
N TYR A 145 7.59 -1.10 6.65
CA TYR A 145 7.44 -1.16 8.12
C TYR A 145 6.46 -0.13 8.70
N ASP A 146 5.33 -0.57 9.28
CA ASP A 146 4.34 0.31 9.94
C ASP A 146 4.42 0.35 11.47
N GLY A 147 5.40 -0.31 12.10
CA GLY A 147 5.47 -0.45 13.57
C GLY A 147 5.59 0.87 14.36
N SER A 148 5.77 2.00 13.68
CA SER A 148 5.66 3.34 14.30
C SER A 148 4.22 3.69 14.71
N LEU A 149 3.22 3.27 13.92
CA LEU A 149 1.80 3.57 14.14
C LEU A 149 0.95 2.31 14.40
N ASN A 150 1.50 1.14 14.12
CA ASN A 150 0.83 -0.15 14.20
C ASN A 150 1.45 -1.05 15.28
N ASP A 151 0.63 -1.91 15.86
CA ASP A 151 1.11 -3.10 16.56
C ASP A 151 1.60 -4.18 15.58
N ILE A 152 2.76 -3.94 14.97
CA ILE A 152 3.32 -4.86 13.95
C ILE A 152 3.64 -6.26 14.52
N ASN A 153 3.87 -6.37 15.83
CA ASN A 153 4.16 -7.64 16.49
C ASN A 153 2.90 -8.40 16.93
N GLY A 154 1.72 -7.84 16.75
CA GLY A 154 0.45 -8.53 17.00
C GLY A 154 -0.07 -9.36 15.84
N PHE A 155 0.58 -9.31 14.66
CA PHE A 155 0.23 -10.11 13.48
C PHE A 155 -1.25 -10.01 13.06
N HIS A 156 -1.76 -8.77 12.99
CA HIS A 156 -3.19 -8.47 12.77
C HIS A 156 -3.71 -8.70 11.35
N VAL A 157 -2.83 -8.90 10.36
CA VAL A 157 -3.24 -9.25 8.99
C VAL A 157 -3.57 -10.74 8.92
N THR A 158 -4.69 -11.08 8.28
CA THR A 158 -5.19 -12.45 8.16
C THR A 158 -5.34 -12.83 6.69
N ALA A 159 -5.61 -14.11 6.43
CA ALA A 159 -5.94 -14.57 5.09
C ALA A 159 -7.21 -13.88 4.55
N ASP A 160 -8.25 -13.73 5.37
CA ASP A 160 -9.49 -13.05 4.99
C ASP A 160 -9.25 -11.60 4.54
N HIS A 161 -8.39 -10.87 5.24
CA HIS A 161 -8.01 -9.52 4.82
C HIS A 161 -7.34 -9.50 3.43
N THR A 162 -6.62 -10.57 3.09
CA THR A 162 -5.99 -10.73 1.76
C THR A 162 -7.03 -11.05 0.70
N PHE A 163 -7.99 -11.96 0.99
CA PHE A 163 -9.08 -12.29 0.10
C PHE A 163 -9.96 -11.07 -0.19
N ASP A 164 -10.32 -10.29 0.83
CA ASP A 164 -11.09 -9.05 0.68
C ASP A 164 -10.40 -8.05 -0.26
N ALA A 165 -9.07 -7.92 -0.15
CA ALA A 165 -8.30 -7.03 -1.01
C ALA A 165 -8.27 -7.52 -2.47
N LEU A 166 -8.14 -8.82 -2.69
CA LEU A 166 -8.13 -9.44 -4.03
C LEU A 166 -9.52 -9.37 -4.69
N ASP A 167 -10.56 -9.77 -3.96
CA ASP A 167 -11.93 -9.84 -4.46
C ASP A 167 -12.56 -8.45 -4.64
N GLY A 168 -12.18 -7.49 -3.79
CA GLY A 168 -12.60 -6.10 -3.86
C GLY A 168 -11.86 -5.25 -4.90
N ALA A 169 -10.86 -5.80 -5.58
CA ALA A 169 -10.08 -5.09 -6.58
C ALA A 169 -10.93 -4.73 -7.81
N ARG A 170 -10.68 -3.53 -8.33
CA ARG A 170 -11.40 -2.96 -9.49
C ARG A 170 -10.57 -1.90 -10.20
N GLY A 171 -10.93 -1.59 -11.45
CA GLY A 171 -10.39 -0.46 -12.20
C GLY A 171 -10.96 0.89 -11.76
N GLY A 172 -10.66 1.94 -12.53
CA GLY A 172 -11.14 3.31 -12.25
C GLY A 172 -10.31 4.03 -11.19
N ALA A 173 -10.91 5.02 -10.50
CA ALA A 173 -10.19 5.81 -9.50
C ALA A 173 -9.65 4.95 -8.34
N VAL A 174 -8.37 5.13 -8.00
CA VAL A 174 -7.70 4.40 -6.92
C VAL A 174 -7.78 5.22 -5.63
N SER A 175 -8.19 4.58 -4.53
CA SER A 175 -8.13 5.18 -3.20
C SER A 175 -6.67 5.38 -2.77
N GLN A 176 -6.34 6.57 -2.26
CA GLN A 176 -4.98 6.96 -1.88
C GLN A 176 -4.93 7.42 -0.42
N GLY A 177 -3.72 7.59 0.11
CA GLY A 177 -3.45 7.98 1.49
C GLY A 177 -3.33 6.77 2.43
N ALA A 178 -3.90 6.89 3.64
CA ALA A 178 -3.80 5.90 4.70
C ALA A 178 -4.78 4.73 4.50
N VAL A 179 -4.62 3.98 3.40
CA VAL A 179 -5.44 2.84 3.02
C VAL A 179 -4.58 1.61 2.71
N GLY A 180 -5.15 0.42 2.82
CA GLY A 180 -4.48 -0.82 2.45
C GLY A 180 -3.19 -1.05 3.23
N GLY A 181 -2.13 -1.51 2.55
CA GLY A 181 -0.81 -1.63 3.17
C GLY A 181 -0.24 -0.27 3.60
N GLY A 182 -0.70 0.83 3.02
CA GLY A 182 -0.29 2.20 3.37
C GLY A 182 -0.85 2.74 4.69
N THR A 183 -1.74 2.00 5.36
CA THR A 183 -2.50 2.49 6.52
C THR A 183 -1.61 3.06 7.63
N GLY A 184 -0.61 2.33 8.09
CA GLY A 184 0.29 2.73 9.18
C GLY A 184 1.58 3.43 8.75
N MET A 185 1.73 3.77 7.47
CA MET A 185 3.01 4.23 6.92
C MET A 185 3.29 5.72 7.19
N ARG A 186 4.58 6.09 7.20
CA ARG A 186 5.11 7.45 7.36
C ARG A 186 6.09 7.80 6.24
N CYS A 187 5.93 8.97 5.62
CA CYS A 187 6.71 9.38 4.45
C CYS A 187 7.25 10.79 4.69
N HIS A 188 8.57 10.98 4.62
CA HIS A 188 9.25 12.26 4.86
C HIS A 188 8.83 12.95 6.17
N GLY A 189 8.71 12.18 7.26
CA GLY A 189 8.26 12.68 8.56
C GLY A 189 6.75 13.01 8.66
N PHE A 190 6.00 12.98 7.57
CA PHE A 190 4.54 13.15 7.52
C PHE A 190 3.82 11.79 7.46
N LYS A 191 2.47 11.82 7.39
CA LYS A 191 1.69 10.61 7.13
C LYS A 191 2.00 10.12 5.71
N GLY A 192 2.43 8.85 5.61
CA GLY A 192 2.65 8.16 4.34
C GLY A 192 1.43 7.37 3.91
N GLY A 193 1.63 6.44 2.98
CA GLY A 193 0.58 5.53 2.53
C GLY A 193 0.62 5.28 1.02
N ILE A 194 -0.54 4.98 0.44
CA ILE A 194 -0.68 4.70 -0.99
C ILE A 194 -0.74 6.01 -1.78
N GLY A 195 0.03 6.09 -2.85
CA GLY A 195 -0.06 7.14 -3.86
C GLY A 195 -0.10 6.53 -5.26
N SER A 196 -0.76 7.18 -6.21
CA SER A 196 -0.83 6.73 -7.59
C SER A 196 -0.84 7.90 -8.57
N ALA A 197 -0.28 7.67 -9.76
CA ALA A 197 -0.22 8.63 -10.85
C ALA A 197 -0.17 7.88 -12.18
N SER A 198 -0.54 8.54 -13.28
CA SER A 198 -0.33 8.00 -14.63
C SER A 198 0.14 9.07 -15.60
N ARG A 199 0.74 8.67 -16.72
CA ARG A 199 1.10 9.55 -17.83
C ARG A 199 0.80 8.91 -19.18
N LEU A 200 0.31 9.72 -20.11
CA LEU A 200 0.17 9.38 -21.52
C LEU A 200 1.49 9.70 -22.24
N VAL A 201 2.04 8.71 -22.96
CA VAL A 201 3.30 8.80 -23.69
C VAL A 201 3.12 8.21 -25.09
N GLY A 202 2.83 9.08 -26.07
CA GLY A 202 2.45 8.63 -27.41
C GLY A 202 1.19 7.75 -27.36
N PRO A 203 1.20 6.52 -27.90
CA PRO A 203 0.06 5.60 -27.82
C PRO A 203 0.00 4.79 -26.52
N TYR A 204 0.96 4.98 -25.60
CA TYR A 204 1.08 4.18 -24.39
C TYR A 204 0.64 4.95 -23.14
N THR A 205 0.23 4.19 -22.12
CA THR A 205 -0.02 4.69 -20.77
C THR A 205 1.00 4.09 -19.81
N VAL A 206 1.63 4.94 -18.99
CA VAL A 206 2.49 4.51 -17.87
C VAL A 206 1.75 4.80 -16.57
N GLY A 207 1.40 3.76 -15.83
CA GLY A 207 0.76 3.83 -14.52
C GLY A 207 1.72 3.53 -13.39
N ILE A 208 1.61 4.24 -12.26
CA ILE A 208 2.47 4.06 -11.10
C ILE A 208 1.60 3.99 -9.83
N LEU A 209 1.93 3.07 -8.94
CA LEU A 209 1.43 3.03 -7.57
C LEU A 209 2.62 2.89 -6.61
N VAL A 210 2.60 3.64 -5.51
CA VAL A 210 3.63 3.61 -4.47
C VAL A 210 3.00 3.37 -3.10
N GLN A 211 3.70 2.64 -2.23
CA GLN A 211 3.46 2.64 -0.78
C GLN A 211 4.63 3.39 -0.13
N CYS A 212 4.45 4.66 0.20
CA CYS A 212 5.55 5.47 0.74
C CYS A 212 5.70 5.30 2.25
N ASN A 213 6.87 4.80 2.65
CA ASN A 213 7.30 4.68 4.04
C ASN A 213 8.79 5.05 4.25
N GLN A 214 9.27 6.12 3.60
CA GLN A 214 10.69 6.45 3.55
C GLN A 214 10.96 7.94 3.74
N GLY A 215 12.24 8.26 3.95
CA GLY A 215 12.80 9.61 3.81
C GLY A 215 12.70 10.43 5.10
N LEU A 216 13.70 11.28 5.29
CA LEU A 216 13.67 12.29 6.34
C LEU A 216 12.83 13.48 5.89
N ARG A 217 12.46 14.33 6.85
CA ARG A 217 11.60 15.48 6.58
C ARG A 217 12.31 16.48 5.67
N GLU A 218 13.52 16.85 6.04
CA GLU A 218 14.39 17.80 5.34
C GLU A 218 14.62 17.44 3.87
N ASP A 219 14.59 16.15 3.54
CA ASP A 219 14.78 15.64 2.17
C ASP A 219 13.55 15.87 1.27
N LEU A 220 12.39 16.24 1.83
CA LEU A 220 11.16 16.40 1.06
C LEU A 220 11.29 17.54 0.05
N ARG A 221 11.28 17.17 -1.23
CA ARG A 221 11.17 18.08 -2.38
C ARG A 221 9.84 17.88 -3.10
N ILE A 222 9.09 18.95 -3.33
CA ILE A 222 7.87 18.94 -4.17
C ILE A 222 8.08 19.87 -5.34
N SER A 223 8.10 19.34 -6.57
CA SER A 223 8.44 20.08 -7.79
C SER A 223 9.73 20.91 -7.66
N GLY A 224 10.75 20.34 -6.99
CA GLY A 224 12.04 20.98 -6.73
C GLY A 224 12.08 21.91 -5.52
N VAL A 225 10.95 22.25 -4.92
CA VAL A 225 10.87 23.14 -3.75
C VAL A 225 11.19 22.38 -2.45
N PRO A 226 12.05 22.91 -1.55
CA PRO A 226 12.45 22.27 -0.29
C PRO A 226 11.37 22.33 0.80
N VAL A 227 10.21 21.74 0.54
CA VAL A 227 9.00 21.85 1.38
C VAL A 227 9.24 21.33 2.81
N GLY A 228 10.06 20.29 2.97
CA GLY A 228 10.40 19.74 4.29
C GLY A 228 11.03 20.74 5.25
N GLU A 229 11.95 21.54 4.73
CA GLU A 229 12.66 22.61 5.46
C GLU A 229 11.77 23.84 5.66
N MET A 230 10.89 24.14 4.70
CA MET A 230 10.03 25.33 4.72
C MET A 230 8.85 25.20 5.69
N LEU A 231 8.33 23.99 5.88
CA LEU A 231 7.18 23.78 6.76
C LEU A 231 7.64 23.66 8.22
N PRO A 232 6.98 24.35 9.17
CA PRO A 232 7.29 24.17 10.59
C PRO A 232 7.06 22.71 10.99
N GLU A 233 7.83 22.23 11.98
CA GLU A 233 7.58 20.91 12.54
C GLU A 233 6.11 20.82 12.95
N PRO A 234 5.35 19.85 12.43
CA PRO A 234 3.97 19.67 12.85
C PRO A 234 4.01 19.40 14.35
N SER A 235 3.26 20.22 15.12
CA SER A 235 2.97 19.87 16.51
C SER A 235 2.43 18.46 16.47
N SER A 236 3.07 17.56 17.18
CA SER A 236 2.73 16.15 17.12
C SER A 236 1.23 15.96 17.43
N CYS A 237 0.43 15.72 16.40
CA CYS A 237 -1.01 15.53 16.50
C CYS A 237 -1.26 14.13 17.04
N TYR A 238 -0.95 13.93 18.31
CA TYR A 238 -1.45 12.76 19.01
C TYR A 238 -2.94 12.99 19.21
N ALA A 239 -3.74 12.08 18.64
CA ALA A 239 -5.20 12.07 18.85
C ALA A 239 -5.52 12.08 20.35
N ASP A 240 -4.65 11.48 21.16
CA ASP A 240 -4.69 11.54 22.61
C ASP A 240 -3.48 12.33 23.18
N ARG A 241 -3.75 13.52 23.72
CA ARG A 241 -2.75 14.38 24.36
C ARG A 241 -2.34 13.89 25.75
N SER A 242 -3.05 12.92 26.34
CA SER A 242 -2.75 12.35 27.66
C SER A 242 -1.53 11.42 27.65
N ILE A 243 -1.16 10.87 26.48
CA ILE A 243 0.01 10.00 26.33
C ILE A 243 1.30 10.83 26.52
N PRO A 244 2.16 10.55 27.51
CA PRO A 244 3.37 11.34 27.75
C PRO A 244 4.36 11.26 26.59
N ALA A 245 4.98 12.40 26.23
CA ALA A 245 5.93 12.52 25.12
C ALA A 245 7.08 11.48 25.13
N ALA A 246 7.53 11.07 26.32
CA ALA A 246 8.60 10.10 26.51
C ALA A 246 8.21 8.65 26.14
N VAL A 247 6.91 8.33 26.15
CA VAL A 247 6.38 6.98 25.82
C VAL A 247 6.01 6.88 24.33
N ARG A 248 5.99 8.02 23.63
CA ARG A 248 5.65 8.09 22.21
C ARG A 248 6.82 7.52 21.42
N ARG A 249 6.56 6.51 20.59
CA ARG A 249 7.59 5.91 19.73
C ARG A 249 8.17 7.00 18.83
N ARG A 250 9.43 7.38 19.07
CA ARG A 250 10.23 8.01 18.03
C ARG A 250 10.31 6.95 16.93
N GLY A 251 9.90 7.31 15.71
CA GLY A 251 9.90 6.38 14.59
C GLY A 251 11.29 5.77 14.36
N VAL A 252 11.33 4.78 13.49
CA VAL A 252 12.58 4.23 12.95
C VAL A 252 13.48 5.40 12.48
N PRO A 253 14.78 5.40 12.82
CA PRO A 253 15.71 6.44 12.37
C PRO A 253 15.69 6.63 10.84
#